data_AF-A0A960F5M4-F1
#
_entry.id   AF-A0A960F5M4-F1
#
_cell.length_a   1.000
_cell.length_b   1.000
_cell.length_c   1.000
_cell.angle_alpha   90.00
_cell.angle_beta   90.00
_cell.angle_gamma   90.00
#
_symmetry.space_group_name_H-M   'P 1'
#
loop_
_entity.id
_entity.type
_entity.pdbx_description
1 polymer ?
#
loop_
_entity_poly.entity_id
_entity_poly.type
_entity_poly.pdbx_seq_one_letter_code
_entity_poly.pdbx_strand_id
1 'polypeptide(L)'
;MEATSLRFADAAKRLGQALRARGRSVPAYRSPPRTRGRKRTMRRHRDGSVTVSLVLRDRPWSAVLADMVEGAVVANGLGGAEAEELRDHLWAVFDEPEEPHGSVGAAA
;
A
#
# COMPACT_ATOMS: atom_id res chain seq x y z
N MET A 1 -16.32 -5.40 -0.26
CA MET A 1 -15.50 -6.62 -0.08
C MET A 1 -14.44 -6.35 0.97
N GLU A 2 -14.22 -7.28 1.90
CA GLU A 2 -13.32 -7.13 3.06
C GLU A 2 -11.83 -7.29 2.68
N ALA A 3 -10.93 -6.81 3.53
CA ALA A 3 -9.49 -6.94 3.39
C ALA A 3 -9.02 -8.35 3.82
N THR A 4 -8.41 -9.12 2.92
CA THR A 4 -7.72 -10.38 3.26
C THR A 4 -6.21 -10.15 3.39
N SER A 5 -5.51 -11.03 4.13
CA SER A 5 -4.05 -10.95 4.26
C SER A 5 -3.31 -11.08 2.92
N LEU A 6 -3.82 -11.90 1.99
CA LEU A 6 -3.25 -12.05 0.64
C LEU A 6 -3.42 -10.77 -0.17
N ARG A 7 -4.63 -10.19 -0.17
CA ARG A 7 -4.91 -8.94 -0.88
C ARG A 7 -4.09 -7.77 -0.31
N PHE A 8 -3.88 -7.75 1.01
CA PHE A 8 -3.00 -6.79 1.67
C PHE A 8 -1.54 -6.94 1.26
N ALA A 9 -1.02 -8.17 1.21
CA ALA A 9 0.34 -8.44 0.78
C ALA A 9 0.57 -8.06 -0.70
N ASP A 10 -0.39 -8.36 -1.57
CA ASP A 10 -0.34 -7.97 -2.98
C ASP A 10 -0.32 -6.44 -3.16
N ALA A 11 -1.24 -5.73 -2.49
CA ALA A 11 -1.26 -4.27 -2.52
C ALA A 11 0.05 -3.66 -1.99
N ALA A 12 0.62 -4.21 -0.92
CA ALA A 12 1.90 -3.76 -0.38
C ALA A 12 3.05 -3.97 -1.38
N LYS A 13 3.06 -5.10 -2.11
CA LYS A 13 4.04 -5.39 -3.15
C LYS A 13 3.94 -4.40 -4.30
N ARG A 14 2.72 -4.18 -4.83
CA ARG A 14 2.43 -3.25 -5.93
C ARG A 14 2.84 -1.82 -5.60
N LEU A 15 2.45 -1.31 -4.42
CA LEU A 15 2.90 0.00 -3.95
C LEU A 15 4.42 0.07 -3.79
N GLY A 16 5.04 -0.98 -3.27
CA GLY A 16 6.49 -1.04 -3.12
C GLY A 16 7.23 -0.99 -4.47
N GLN A 17 6.66 -1.56 -5.54
CA GLN A 17 7.23 -1.46 -6.88
C GLN A 17 7.09 -0.04 -7.44
N ALA A 18 5.90 0.55 -7.34
CA ALA A 18 5.63 1.92 -7.80
C ALA A 18 6.50 2.97 -7.09
N LEU A 19 6.68 2.85 -5.77
CA LEU A 19 7.54 3.74 -4.98
C LEU A 19 9.01 3.64 -5.43
N ARG A 20 9.53 2.42 -5.61
CA ARG A 20 10.92 2.21 -6.08
C ARG A 20 11.14 2.80 -7.47
N ALA A 21 10.18 2.62 -8.38
CA ALA A 21 10.26 3.17 -9.73
C ALA A 21 10.39 4.71 -9.76
N ARG A 22 9.91 5.38 -8.70
CA ARG A 22 10.01 6.84 -8.52
C ARG A 22 11.14 7.27 -7.57
N GLY A 23 12.06 6.36 -7.21
CA GLY A 23 13.16 6.65 -6.29
C GLY A 23 12.69 7.00 -4.86
N ARG A 24 11.47 6.60 -4.47
CA ARG A 24 10.91 6.87 -3.15
C ARG A 24 11.20 5.72 -2.19
N SER A 25 11.29 6.05 -0.90
CA SER A 25 11.46 5.05 0.16
C SER A 25 10.21 4.19 0.30
N VAL A 26 10.39 2.88 0.47
CA VAL A 26 9.30 1.91 0.63
C VAL A 26 9.10 1.61 2.11
N PRO A 27 7.96 1.99 2.71
CA PRO A 27 7.66 1.58 4.07
C PRO A 27 7.33 0.09 4.13
N ALA A 28 7.65 -0.55 5.25
CA ALA A 28 7.15 -1.87 5.57
C ALA A 28 5.68 -1.79 6.01
N TYR A 29 4.80 -2.56 5.38
CA TYR A 29 3.39 -2.67 5.77
C TYR A 29 3.16 -3.85 6.72
N ARG A 30 2.44 -3.63 7.82
CA ARG A 30 2.11 -4.68 8.82
C ARG A 30 0.65 -4.57 9.29
N SER A 31 0.16 -5.63 9.92
CA SER A 31 -1.14 -5.69 10.56
C SER A 31 -1.11 -6.66 11.75
N PRO A 32 -1.80 -6.38 12.88
CA PRO A 32 -2.45 -5.11 13.23
C PRO A 32 -1.45 -4.10 13.85
N PRO A 33 -1.85 -2.84 14.09
CA PRO A 33 -1.10 -1.91 14.93
C PRO A 33 -0.94 -2.44 16.35
N ARG A 34 0.21 -2.19 16.98
CA ARG A 34 0.43 -2.53 18.40
C ARG A 34 -0.30 -1.59 19.34
N THR A 35 -0.67 -0.40 18.86
CA THR A 35 -1.39 0.62 19.65
C THR A 35 -2.90 0.37 19.56
N ARG A 36 -3.52 0.06 20.71
CA ARG A 36 -4.97 -0.18 20.80
C ARG A 36 -5.79 1.03 20.33
N GLY A 37 -6.92 0.76 19.68
CA GLY A 37 -7.88 1.76 19.22
C GLY A 37 -7.43 2.60 18.01
N ARG A 38 -6.20 2.39 17.48
CA ARG A 38 -5.72 3.10 16.30
C ARG A 38 -5.92 2.26 15.05
N LYS A 39 -6.53 2.85 14.01
CA LYS A 39 -6.75 2.20 12.71
C LYS A 39 -5.47 2.12 11.87
N ARG A 40 -4.56 3.09 12.04
CA ARG A 40 -3.25 3.16 11.41
C ARG A 40 -2.22 3.73 12.38
N THR A 41 -1.01 3.18 12.39
CA THR A 41 0.14 3.74 13.12
C THR A 41 1.38 3.75 12.23
N MET A 42 2.28 4.70 12.47
CA MET A 42 3.58 4.77 11.80
C MET A 42 4.70 4.74 12.84
N ARG A 43 5.76 3.98 12.56
CA ARG A 43 7.00 3.97 13.34
C ARG A 43 8.18 4.27 12.43
N ARG A 44 8.94 5.31 12.76
CA ARG A 44 10.24 5.59 12.15
C ARG A 44 11.34 4.88 12.96
N HIS A 45 12.25 4.23 12.27
CA HIS A 45 13.38 3.49 12.86
C HIS A 45 14.66 4.31 12.76
N ARG A 46 15.66 4.00 13.59
CA ARG A 46 16.95 4.73 13.57
C ARG A 46 17.73 4.54 12.27
N ASP A 47 17.50 3.44 11.57
CA ASP A 47 18.09 3.13 10.27
C ASP A 47 17.42 3.86 9.09
N GLY A 48 16.46 4.75 9.38
CA GLY A 48 15.70 5.48 8.36
C GLY A 48 14.53 4.71 7.76
N SER A 49 14.37 3.42 8.09
CA SER A 49 13.21 2.66 7.65
C SER A 49 11.92 3.12 8.35
N VAL A 50 10.79 2.93 7.68
CA VAL A 50 9.47 3.28 8.22
C VAL A 50 8.57 2.05 8.19
N THR A 51 7.84 1.80 9.27
CA THR A 51 6.79 0.78 9.31
C THR A 51 5.43 1.44 9.45
N VAL A 52 4.51 1.10 8.56
CA VAL A 52 3.10 1.47 8.63
C VAL A 52 2.31 0.23 9.04
N SER A 53 1.55 0.32 10.13
CA SER A 53 0.68 -0.76 10.60
C SER A 53 -0.78 -0.37 10.46
N LEU A 54 -1.62 -1.28 10.00
CA LEU A 54 -3.03 -1.02 9.67
C LEU A 54 -3.96 -2.08 10.25
N VAL A 55 -5.15 -1.66 10.68
CA VAL A 55 -6.27 -2.57 10.95
C VAL A 55 -6.91 -2.95 9.60
N LEU A 56 -7.10 -4.25 9.39
CA LEU A 56 -7.71 -4.81 8.16
C LEU A 56 -9.18 -5.20 8.35
N ARG A 57 -9.50 -5.83 9.48
CA ARG A 57 -10.83 -6.37 9.79
C ARG A 57 -11.84 -5.26 10.00
N ASP A 58 -13.11 -5.55 9.72
CA ASP A 58 -14.24 -4.64 9.92
C ASP A 58 -14.06 -3.30 9.18
N ARG A 59 -13.32 -3.33 8.07
CA ARG A 59 -13.04 -2.15 7.26
C ARG A 59 -13.30 -2.41 5.78
N PRO A 60 -13.87 -1.41 5.08
CA PRO A 60 -13.88 -1.42 3.62
C PRO A 60 -12.46 -1.52 3.08
N TRP A 61 -12.26 -2.35 2.07
CA TRP A 61 -10.95 -2.50 1.42
C TRP A 61 -10.37 -1.16 0.92
N SER A 62 -11.21 -0.30 0.33
CA SER A 62 -10.80 1.04 -0.12
C SER A 62 -10.23 1.90 1.01
N ALA A 63 -10.75 1.75 2.23
CA ALA A 63 -10.23 2.48 3.40
C ALA A 63 -8.84 1.95 3.84
N VAL A 64 -8.57 0.66 3.62
CA VAL A 64 -7.23 0.09 3.83
C VAL A 64 -6.26 0.61 2.78
N LEU A 65 -6.66 0.60 1.49
CA LEU A 65 -5.84 1.16 0.41
C LEU A 65 -5.51 2.63 0.63
N ALA A 66 -6.50 3.45 0.99
CA ALA A 66 -6.30 4.86 1.29
C ALA A 66 -5.28 5.07 2.41
N ASP A 67 -5.36 4.28 3.47
CA ASP A 67 -4.39 4.33 4.57
C ASP A 67 -2.99 3.89 4.17
N MET A 68 -2.86 2.93 3.23
CA MET A 68 -1.58 2.50 2.67
C MET A 68 -0.96 3.60 1.81
N VAL A 69 -1.72 4.16 0.87
CA VAL A 69 -1.28 5.27 0.00
C VAL A 69 -0.84 6.46 0.83
N GLU A 70 -1.68 6.91 1.75
CA GLU A 70 -1.35 8.04 2.62
C GLU A 70 -0.19 7.69 3.57
N GLY A 71 -0.06 6.43 3.97
CA GLY A 71 1.08 5.94 4.74
C GLY A 71 2.41 6.08 3.98
N ALA A 72 2.41 5.82 2.67
CA ALA A 72 3.58 6.01 1.82
C ALA A 72 3.97 7.48 1.67
N VAL A 73 3.00 8.36 1.44
CA VAL A 73 3.21 9.82 1.32
C VAL A 73 3.83 10.38 2.59
N VAL A 74 3.23 10.09 3.75
CA VAL A 74 3.73 10.56 5.05
C VAL A 74 5.07 9.92 5.41
N ALA A 75 5.30 8.66 5.04
CA ALA A 75 6.60 7.99 5.29
C ALA A 75 7.74 8.72 4.57
N ASN A 76 7.48 9.18 3.34
CA ASN A 76 8.42 9.93 2.51
C ASN A 76 8.46 11.45 2.83
N GLY A 77 7.63 11.93 3.75
CA GLY A 77 7.67 13.33 4.21
C GLY A 77 7.27 14.36 3.15
N LEU A 78 6.43 13.95 2.18
CA LEU A 78 6.03 14.82 1.06
C LEU A 78 4.88 15.77 1.46
N GLY A 79 4.81 16.92 0.80
CA GLY A 79 3.74 17.91 0.91
C GLY A 79 3.46 18.60 -0.42
N GLY A 80 2.36 19.36 -0.50
CA GLY A 80 1.97 20.11 -1.69
C GLY A 80 1.83 19.22 -2.95
N ALA A 81 2.25 19.75 -4.10
CA ALA A 81 2.13 19.09 -5.39
C ALA A 81 2.80 17.71 -5.45
N GLU A 82 3.99 17.54 -4.86
CA GLU A 82 4.66 16.23 -4.85
C GLU A 82 3.84 15.16 -4.11
N ALA A 83 3.12 15.54 -3.06
CA ALA A 83 2.26 14.62 -2.33
C ALA A 83 1.02 14.26 -3.16
N GLU A 84 0.44 15.22 -3.90
CA GLU A 84 -0.69 14.99 -4.80
C GLU A 84 -0.31 14.07 -5.95
N GLU A 85 0.78 14.37 -6.66
CA GLU A 85 1.30 13.53 -7.75
C GLU A 85 1.61 12.10 -7.30
N LEU A 86 2.17 11.94 -6.10
CA LEU A 86 2.42 10.60 -5.59
C LEU A 86 1.13 9.87 -5.26
N ARG A 87 0.10 10.54 -4.70
CA ARG A 87 -1.20 9.90 -4.44
C ARG A 87 -1.82 9.41 -5.74
N ASP A 88 -1.88 10.25 -6.76
CA ASP A 88 -2.46 9.90 -8.05
C ASP A 88 -1.75 8.69 -8.67
N HIS A 89 -0.41 8.71 -8.64
CA HIS A 89 0.38 7.60 -9.15
C HIS A 89 0.14 6.29 -8.39
N LEU A 90 0.08 6.34 -7.05
CA LEU A 90 -0.13 5.15 -6.24
C LEU A 90 -1.56 4.60 -6.33
N TRP A 91 -2.55 5.45 -6.61
CA TRP A 91 -3.91 5.00 -6.88
C TRP A 91 -4.05 4.32 -8.23
N ALA A 92 -3.40 4.85 -9.27
CA ALA A 92 -3.39 4.24 -10.61
C ALA A 92 -2.92 2.78 -10.59
N VAL A 93 -2.01 2.44 -9.67
CA VAL A 93 -1.55 1.06 -9.46
C VAL A 93 -2.69 0.11 -9.16
N PHE A 94 -3.81 0.56 -8.59
CA PHE A 94 -4.98 -0.27 -8.24
C PHE A 94 -6.11 -0.22 -9.27
N ASP A 95 -6.08 0.75 -10.19
CA ASP A 95 -7.09 0.95 -11.23
C ASP A 95 -6.78 0.12 -12.49
N GLU A 96 -5.58 -0.44 -12.61
CA GLU A 96 -5.25 -1.37 -13.69
C GLU A 96 -6.14 -2.62 -13.58
N PRO A 97 -6.91 -2.95 -14.65
CA PRO A 97 -7.66 -4.19 -14.69
C PRO A 97 -6.67 -5.34 -14.56
N GLU A 98 -6.99 -6.37 -13.76
CA GLU A 98 -6.30 -7.64 -13.89
C GLU A 98 -6.43 -8.05 -15.35
N GLU A 99 -5.32 -8.06 -16.09
CA GLU A 99 -5.23 -8.78 -17.35
C GLU A 99 -5.79 -10.19 -17.07
N PRO A 100 -6.87 -10.61 -17.75
CA PRO A 100 -7.36 -11.96 -17.60
C PRO A 100 -6.18 -12.86 -17.97
N HIS A 101 -5.71 -13.66 -17.01
CA HIS A 101 -4.65 -14.63 -17.26
C HIS A 101 -5.22 -15.69 -18.23
N GLY A 102 -5.11 -15.37 -19.52
CA GLY A 102 -5.50 -16.22 -20.62
C GLY A 102 -4.48 -17.35 -20.79
N SER A 103 -5.00 -18.56 -20.68
CA SER A 103 -4.57 -19.75 -21.43
C SER A 103 -3.05 -20.00 -21.52
N VAL A 104 -2.53 -20.83 -20.61
CA VAL A 104 -1.54 -21.82 -21.07
C VAL A 104 -2.36 -22.89 -21.80
N GLY A 105 -2.21 -22.89 -23.12
CA GLY A 105 -3.01 -23.65 -24.06
C GLY A 105 -3.09 -25.14 -23.75
N ALA A 106 -4.30 -25.67 -23.92
CA ALA A 106 -4.47 -26.97 -24.54
C ALA A 106 -3.81 -26.90 -25.93
N ALA A 107 -2.66 -27.54 -26.09
CA ALA A 107 -2.18 -27.99 -27.38
C ALA A 107 -2.28 -29.52 -27.38
N ALA A 108 -2.79 -30.02 -28.49
CA ALA A 108 -3.20 -31.38 -28.80
C ALA A 108 -2.12 -32.44 -28.58
#